data_AF-A0A2V7MMU5-F1
#
_entry.id   AF-A0A2V7MMU5-F1
#
_cell.length_a   1.000
_cell.length_b   1.000
_cell.length_c   1.000
_cell.angle_alpha   90.00
_cell.angle_beta   90.00
_cell.angle_gamma   90.00
#
_symmetry.space_group_name_H-M   'P 1'
#
loop_
_entity.id
_entity.type
_entity.pdbx_description
1 polymer ?
#
loop_
_entity_poly.entity_id
_entity_poly.type
_entity_poly.pdbx_seq_one_letter_code
_entity_poly.pdbx_strand_id
1 'polypeptide(L)'
;MTVSRRHIDLTMGCRRAVLPTCIAWVLACGASRVPPTLRGYDILVAGQDSQSVELAHAMKGLGYHVRQNVKGGSRPTAALIHFLYAEPGPVQPTWLHLRLADTRSGLIVGVAAIQLDSALRTPHARAVAAVQAISAP
;
A
#
# COMPACT_ATOMS: atom_id res chain seq x y z
N MET A 1 28.57 -83.29 -17.12
CA MET A 1 27.10 -83.19 -17.03
C MET A 1 26.74 -81.73 -16.77
N THR A 2 25.70 -81.28 -17.45
CA THR A 2 25.28 -79.90 -17.73
C THR A 2 24.46 -79.29 -16.57
N VAL A 3 24.21 -77.97 -16.69
CA VAL A 3 23.15 -77.14 -16.05
C VAL A 3 23.59 -76.40 -14.76
N SER A 4 23.30 -75.12 -14.48
CA SER A 4 22.99 -73.87 -15.20
C SER A 4 22.30 -72.95 -14.18
N ARG A 5 22.84 -71.73 -13.95
CA ARG A 5 22.16 -70.47 -13.49
C ARG A 5 21.49 -70.49 -12.08
N ARG A 6 21.45 -69.42 -11.25
CA ARG A 6 21.73 -67.97 -11.34
C ARG A 6 21.56 -67.36 -9.92
N HIS A 7 22.27 -66.25 -9.66
CA HIS A 7 21.97 -65.10 -8.75
C HIS A 7 21.69 -65.39 -7.24
N ILE A 8 22.06 -64.53 -6.28
CA ILE A 8 21.80 -63.09 -6.15
C ILE A 8 22.90 -62.43 -5.27
N ASP A 9 23.41 -61.29 -5.76
CA ASP A 9 24.19 -60.29 -5.00
C ASP A 9 23.28 -59.40 -4.15
N LEU A 10 23.71 -59.06 -2.93
CA LEU A 10 23.22 -57.92 -2.18
C LEU A 10 24.40 -57.20 -1.52
N THR A 11 25.00 -56.27 -2.25
CA THR A 11 25.91 -55.26 -1.70
C THR A 11 25.38 -53.86 -1.96
N MET A 12 25.73 -53.00 -1.01
CA MET A 12 26.06 -51.59 -1.17
C MET A 12 24.97 -50.57 -0.80
N GLY A 13 25.04 -50.17 0.48
CA GLY A 13 24.55 -48.89 0.95
C GLY A 13 25.48 -47.71 0.59
N CYS A 14 25.06 -46.53 1.04
CA CYS A 14 25.64 -45.19 0.88
C CYS A 14 25.34 -44.46 -0.44
N ARG A 15 24.21 -43.73 -0.46
CA ARG A 15 24.03 -42.54 -1.31
C ARG A 15 24.14 -41.28 -0.46
N ARG A 16 25.22 -40.52 -0.65
CA ARG A 16 25.32 -39.10 -0.25
C ARG A 16 24.45 -38.28 -1.21
N ALA A 17 23.41 -37.65 -0.71
CA ALA A 17 22.62 -36.68 -1.47
C ALA A 17 23.14 -35.27 -1.20
N VAL A 18 23.70 -34.64 -2.22
CA VAL A 18 24.06 -33.21 -2.22
C VAL A 18 22.82 -32.45 -2.71
N LEU A 19 22.20 -31.66 -1.83
CA LEU A 19 21.07 -30.79 -2.17
C LEU A 19 21.61 -29.56 -2.91
N PRO A 20 21.22 -29.30 -4.17
CA PRO A 20 21.59 -28.08 -4.85
C PRO A 20 20.79 -26.92 -4.25
N THR A 21 21.50 -25.95 -3.70
CA THR A 21 20.93 -24.72 -3.17
C THR A 21 20.43 -23.87 -4.35
N CYS A 22 19.18 -24.08 -4.74
CA CYS A 22 18.49 -23.19 -5.67
C CYS A 22 18.29 -21.83 -4.97
N ILE A 23 19.16 -20.88 -5.29
CA ILE A 23 18.97 -19.46 -4.94
C ILE A 23 17.75 -18.99 -5.75
N ALA A 24 16.58 -19.11 -5.14
CA ALA A 24 15.35 -18.55 -5.66
C ALA A 24 15.45 -17.02 -5.53
N TRP A 25 15.75 -16.36 -6.64
CA TRP A 25 15.56 -14.92 -6.78
C TRP A 25 14.07 -14.63 -6.63
N VAL A 26 13.66 -14.23 -5.42
CA VAL A 26 12.33 -13.70 -5.16
C VAL A 26 12.25 -12.37 -5.88
N LEU A 27 11.71 -12.38 -7.10
CA LEU A 27 11.24 -11.20 -7.79
C LEU A 27 10.16 -10.59 -6.90
N ALA A 28 10.51 -9.54 -6.16
CA ALA A 28 9.57 -8.73 -5.40
C ALA A 28 8.63 -8.04 -6.41
N CYS A 29 7.53 -8.71 -6.77
CA CYS A 29 6.39 -8.04 -7.35
C CYS A 29 5.99 -6.94 -6.35
N GLY A 30 6.19 -5.68 -6.72
CA GLY A 30 5.73 -4.54 -5.94
C GLY A 30 4.21 -4.56 -5.91
N ALA A 31 3.64 -5.30 -4.96
CA ALA A 31 2.22 -5.31 -4.71
C ALA A 31 1.82 -3.88 -4.38
N SER A 32 1.00 -3.27 -5.24
CA SER A 32 0.41 -1.97 -4.96
C SER A 32 -0.24 -2.05 -3.59
N ARG A 33 0.19 -1.18 -2.67
CA ARG A 33 -0.34 -1.10 -1.30
C ARG A 33 -1.69 -0.38 -1.26
N VAL A 34 -2.23 -0.03 -2.43
CA VAL A 34 -3.53 0.62 -2.57
C VAL A 34 -4.63 -0.38 -2.21
N PRO A 35 -5.52 -0.02 -1.25
CA PRO A 35 -6.67 -0.83 -0.87
C PRO A 35 -7.54 -1.19 -2.07
N PRO A 36 -8.15 -2.40 -2.11
CA PRO A 36 -9.01 -2.82 -3.21
C PRO A 36 -10.12 -1.83 -3.56
N THR A 37 -10.68 -1.13 -2.57
CA THR A 37 -11.73 -0.12 -2.73
C THR A 37 -11.29 1.11 -3.52
N LEU A 38 -9.99 1.40 -3.53
CA LEU A 38 -9.41 2.57 -4.21
C LEU A 38 -8.63 2.18 -5.48
N ARG A 39 -8.55 0.89 -5.81
CA ARG A 39 -7.88 0.44 -7.04
C ARG A 39 -8.66 0.93 -8.26
N GLY A 40 -7.94 1.51 -9.22
CA GLY A 40 -8.52 2.03 -10.45
C GLY A 40 -9.01 3.48 -10.37
N TYR A 41 -9.08 4.06 -9.17
CA TYR A 41 -9.34 5.48 -8.99
C TYR A 41 -8.10 6.32 -9.34
N ASP A 42 -8.33 7.43 -10.03
CA ASP A 42 -7.42 8.57 -10.01
C ASP A 42 -7.76 9.42 -8.77
N ILE A 43 -6.76 9.81 -7.99
CA ILE A 43 -6.93 10.67 -6.81
C ILE A 43 -6.65 12.11 -7.21
N LEU A 44 -7.65 12.96 -7.09
CA LEU A 44 -7.50 14.40 -7.28
C LEU A 44 -7.07 15.05 -5.97
N VAL A 45 -5.86 15.61 -5.95
CA VAL A 45 -5.35 16.41 -4.83
C VAL A 45 -5.12 17.82 -5.34
N ALA A 46 -5.97 18.77 -4.94
CA ALA A 46 -5.79 20.17 -5.32
C ALA A 46 -4.55 20.73 -4.60
N GLY A 47 -3.47 21.00 -5.34
CA GLY A 47 -2.20 21.48 -4.80
C GLY A 47 -2.26 22.94 -4.38
N GLN A 48 -3.03 23.25 -3.34
CA GLN A 48 -3.28 24.63 -2.89
C GLN A 48 -2.40 25.05 -1.71
N ASP A 49 -1.91 24.09 -0.94
CA ASP A 49 -1.11 24.31 0.27
C ASP A 49 -0.03 23.24 0.45
N SER A 50 0.91 23.46 1.38
CA SER A 50 2.04 22.56 1.62
C SER A 50 1.60 21.17 2.12
N GLN A 51 0.51 21.06 2.87
CA GLN A 51 -0.04 19.78 3.30
C GLN A 51 -0.60 18.99 2.10
N SER A 52 -1.32 19.66 1.19
CA SER A 52 -1.84 19.06 -0.04
C SER A 52 -0.72 18.53 -0.95
N VAL A 53 0.38 19.28 -1.07
CA VAL A 53 1.56 18.85 -1.84
C VAL A 53 2.18 17.57 -1.25
N GLU A 54 2.39 17.56 0.07
CA GLU A 54 2.97 16.39 0.75
C GLU A 54 2.04 15.17 0.71
N LEU A 55 0.72 15.38 0.81
CA LEU A 55 -0.27 14.31 0.63
C LEU A 55 -0.19 13.72 -0.78
N ALA A 56 -0.13 14.55 -1.81
CA ALA A 56 0.04 14.10 -3.18
C ALA A 56 1.33 13.28 -3.37
N HIS A 57 2.44 13.70 -2.74
CA HIS A 57 3.71 12.99 -2.79
C HIS A 57 3.63 11.64 -2.07
N ALA A 58 3.08 11.59 -0.85
CA ALA A 58 2.92 10.36 -0.08
C ALA A 58 2.00 9.36 -0.79
N MET A 59 0.89 9.82 -1.37
CA MET A 59 -0.01 8.98 -2.16
C MET A 59 0.69 8.41 -3.40
N LYS A 60 1.44 9.21 -4.16
CA LYS A 60 2.24 8.69 -5.27
C LYS A 60 3.25 7.64 -4.81
N GLY A 61 3.93 7.88 -3.68
CA GLY A 61 4.88 6.93 -3.09
C GLY A 61 4.26 5.58 -2.71
N LEU A 62 2.98 5.55 -2.35
CA LEU A 62 2.22 4.33 -2.06
C LEU A 62 1.59 3.67 -3.31
N GLY A 63 1.75 4.27 -4.49
CA GLY A 63 1.29 3.72 -5.76
C GLY A 63 -0.10 4.20 -6.21
N TYR A 64 -0.63 5.27 -5.61
CA TYR A 64 -1.86 5.90 -6.08
C TYR A 64 -1.62 6.71 -7.37
N HIS A 65 -2.60 6.71 -8.28
CA HIS A 65 -2.59 7.59 -9.44
C HIS A 65 -3.07 8.98 -9.04
N VAL A 66 -2.14 9.91 -8.76
CA VAL A 66 -2.50 11.25 -8.29
C VAL A 66 -2.53 12.28 -9.42
N ARG A 67 -3.57 13.10 -9.46
CA ARG A 67 -3.74 14.25 -10.35
C ARG A 67 -3.95 15.53 -9.55
N GLN A 68 -3.55 16.66 -10.12
CA GLN A 68 -3.72 17.99 -9.50
C GLN A 68 -4.90 18.78 -10.06
N ASN A 69 -5.40 18.41 -11.25
CA ASN A 69 -6.47 19.10 -11.94
C ASN A 69 -7.52 18.10 -12.43
N VAL A 70 -8.79 18.49 -12.36
CA VAL A 70 -9.87 17.75 -13.00
C VAL A 70 -9.69 17.86 -14.52
N LYS A 71 -9.61 16.71 -15.18
CA LYS A 71 -9.71 16.62 -16.64
C LYS A 71 -10.83 15.67 -16.96
N GLY A 72 -11.66 16.01 -17.94
CA GLY A 72 -12.67 15.08 -18.45
C GLY A 72 -12.02 13.75 -18.88
N GLY A 73 -12.68 12.63 -18.60
CA GLY A 73 -12.13 11.30 -18.89
C GLY A 73 -13.00 10.17 -18.34
N SER A 74 -12.69 8.94 -18.77
CA SER A 74 -13.48 7.74 -18.43
C SER A 74 -13.15 7.13 -17.06
N ARG A 75 -11.94 7.35 -16.51
CA ARG A 75 -11.52 6.74 -15.24
C ARG A 75 -12.31 7.32 -14.05
N PRO A 76 -12.72 6.47 -13.08
CA PRO A 76 -13.23 6.94 -11.79
C PRO A 76 -12.21 7.88 -11.12
N THR A 77 -12.68 8.98 -10.55
CA THR A 77 -11.82 9.95 -9.87
C THR A 77 -12.38 10.20 -8.48
N ALA A 78 -11.51 10.24 -7.47
CA ALA A 78 -11.87 10.60 -6.10
C ALA A 78 -11.12 11.87 -5.68
N ALA A 79 -11.85 12.89 -5.24
CA ALA A 79 -11.29 14.11 -4.70
C ALA A 79 -10.84 13.90 -3.25
N LEU A 80 -9.60 14.28 -2.95
CA LEU A 80 -9.07 14.33 -1.60
C LEU A 80 -9.53 15.62 -0.91
N ILE A 81 -10.23 15.45 0.20
CA ILE A 81 -10.63 16.49 1.11
C ILE A 81 -9.89 16.23 2.41
N HIS A 82 -9.17 17.23 2.91
CA HIS A 82 -8.52 17.16 4.22
C HIS A 82 -8.80 18.39 5.06
N PHE A 83 -8.87 18.20 6.37
CA PHE A 83 -9.09 19.27 7.33
C PHE A 83 -8.58 18.87 8.71
N LEU A 84 -8.25 19.89 9.51
CA LEU A 84 -7.94 19.71 10.92
C LEU A 84 -9.21 19.83 11.75
N TYR A 85 -9.37 18.95 12.72
CA TYR A 85 -10.45 19.00 13.69
C TYR A 85 -9.86 18.89 15.10
N ALA A 86 -10.34 19.73 16.01
CA ALA A 86 -10.09 19.58 17.43
C ALA A 86 -11.44 19.61 18.13
N GLU A 87 -11.64 18.69 19.08
CA GLU A 87 -12.76 18.72 20.00
C GLU A 87 -12.70 20.05 20.83
N PRO A 88 -13.75 20.50 21.55
CA PRO A 88 -13.69 21.64 22.50
C PRO A 88 -13.49 21.27 24.00
N GLY A 89 -12.57 21.96 24.73
CA GLY A 89 -12.03 21.52 26.03
C GLY A 89 -10.52 21.82 26.31
N PRO A 90 -10.01 21.58 27.55
CA PRO A 90 -8.72 22.11 28.01
C PRO A 90 -7.45 21.37 27.55
N VAL A 91 -7.52 20.09 27.15
CA VAL A 91 -6.38 19.32 26.62
C VAL A 91 -6.88 18.36 25.57
N GLN A 92 -6.83 18.75 24.30
CA GLN A 92 -7.54 18.01 23.27
C GLN A 92 -6.69 17.67 22.07
N PRO A 93 -6.79 16.43 21.59
CA PRO A 93 -6.10 16.03 20.39
C PRO A 93 -6.63 16.80 19.19
N THR A 94 -5.71 17.35 18.40
CA THR A 94 -6.02 17.78 17.04
C THR A 94 -5.89 16.58 16.12
N TRP A 95 -6.84 16.39 15.22
CA TRP A 95 -6.88 15.31 14.25
C TRP A 95 -6.76 15.87 12.85
N LEU A 96 -6.02 15.19 11.99
CA LEU A 96 -6.07 15.40 10.55
C LEU A 96 -7.02 14.36 9.95
N HIS A 97 -8.13 14.83 9.40
CA HIS A 97 -9.11 14.01 8.71
C HIS A 97 -8.88 14.05 7.21
N LEU A 98 -8.97 12.89 6.57
CA LEU A 98 -8.94 12.72 5.13
C LEU A 98 -10.22 12.01 4.68
N ARG A 99 -10.77 12.48 3.57
CA ARG A 99 -11.88 11.84 2.86
C ARG A 99 -11.57 11.81 1.38
N LEU A 100 -11.84 10.67 0.75
CA LEU A 100 -11.83 10.50 -0.69
C LEU A 100 -13.27 10.43 -1.16
N ALA A 101 -13.72 11.45 -1.87
CA ALA A 101 -15.08 11.54 -2.40
C ALA A 101 -15.08 11.26 -3.90
N ASP A 102 -15.83 10.26 -4.35
CA ASP A 102 -16.04 9.98 -5.77
C ASP A 102 -16.62 11.23 -6.46
N THR A 103 -15.95 11.73 -7.49
CA THR A 103 -16.30 13.03 -8.10
C THR A 103 -17.58 13.00 -8.94
N ARG A 104 -18.15 11.82 -9.23
CA ARG A 104 -19.38 11.67 -9.99
C ARG A 104 -20.61 11.56 -9.09
N SER A 105 -20.48 10.80 -8.00
CA SER A 105 -21.57 10.47 -7.09
C SER A 105 -21.54 11.24 -5.77
N GLY A 106 -20.38 11.80 -5.39
CA GLY A 106 -20.14 12.39 -4.08
C GLY A 106 -19.96 11.37 -2.95
N LEU A 107 -20.01 10.06 -3.23
CA LEU A 107 -19.85 9.02 -2.21
C LEU A 107 -18.44 9.01 -1.65
N ILE A 108 -18.32 8.81 -0.33
CA ILE A 108 -17.02 8.64 0.32
C ILE A 108 -16.53 7.22 0.10
N VAL A 109 -15.45 7.08 -0.67
CA VAL A 109 -14.83 5.79 -1.04
C VAL A 109 -13.58 5.46 -0.23
N GLY A 110 -13.11 6.42 0.58
CA GLY A 110 -12.01 6.23 1.52
C GLY A 110 -12.02 7.29 2.61
N VAL A 111 -11.61 6.89 3.81
CA VAL A 111 -11.54 7.79 4.98
C VAL A 111 -10.34 7.43 5.82
N ALA A 112 -9.71 8.43 6.42
CA ALA A 112 -8.72 8.25 7.46
C ALA A 112 -8.77 9.41 8.45
N ALA A 113 -8.37 9.14 9.68
CA ALA A 113 -8.11 10.16 10.67
C ALA A 113 -6.84 9.79 11.43
N ILE A 114 -5.93 10.75 11.59
CA ILE A 114 -4.74 10.58 12.41
C ILE A 114 -4.71 11.65 13.49
N GLN A 115 -4.35 11.26 14.70
CA GLN A 115 -4.12 12.20 15.78
C GLN A 115 -2.80 12.91 15.54
N LEU A 116 -2.77 14.24 15.63
CA LEU A 116 -1.56 15.02 15.56
C LEU A 116 -0.88 15.04 16.92
N ASP A 117 0.37 14.60 16.93
CA ASP A 117 1.24 14.62 18.10
C ASP A 117 2.57 15.32 17.75
N SER A 118 3.52 15.24 18.67
CA SER A 118 4.85 15.84 18.48
C SER A 118 5.65 15.23 17.32
N ALA A 119 5.39 13.98 16.91
CA ALA A 119 6.06 13.34 15.79
C ALA A 119 5.48 13.79 14.43
N LEU A 120 4.27 14.34 14.42
CA LEU A 120 3.54 14.78 13.24
C LEU A 120 3.53 16.31 13.05
N ARG A 121 4.59 16.98 13.51
CA ARG A 121 4.74 18.45 13.40
C ARG A 121 4.93 18.92 11.96
N THR A 122 5.52 18.12 11.08
CA THR A 122 5.77 18.52 9.69
C THR A 122 4.64 18.08 8.76
N PRO A 123 4.35 18.85 7.69
CA PRO A 123 3.36 18.43 6.69
C PRO A 123 3.67 17.07 6.07
N HIS A 124 4.96 16.78 5.86
CA HIS A 124 5.44 15.51 5.33
C HIS A 124 5.11 14.34 6.25
N ALA A 125 5.45 14.44 7.55
CA ALA A 125 5.19 13.38 8.51
C ALA A 125 3.68 13.08 8.62
N ARG A 126 2.85 14.13 8.66
CA ARG A 126 1.39 14.00 8.61
C ARG A 126 0.90 13.29 7.36
N ALA A 127 1.42 13.66 6.20
CA ALA A 127 1.01 13.07 4.93
C ALA A 127 1.33 11.58 4.87
N VAL A 128 2.54 11.18 5.26
CA VAL A 128 2.94 9.76 5.29
C VAL A 128 2.04 8.97 6.23
N ALA A 129 1.83 9.44 7.46
CA ALA A 129 0.97 8.76 8.43
C ALA A 129 -0.48 8.67 7.95
N ALA A 130 -1.03 9.75 7.36
CA ALA A 130 -2.40 9.79 6.90
C ALA A 130 -2.66 8.84 5.72
N VAL A 131 -1.73 8.78 4.77
CA VAL A 131 -1.85 7.87 3.63
C VAL A 131 -1.58 6.42 4.04
N GLN A 132 -0.75 6.17 5.06
CA GLN A 132 -0.67 4.84 5.65
C GLN A 132 -1.99 4.43 6.30
N ALA A 133 -2.63 5.34 7.05
CA ALA A 133 -3.92 5.09 7.68
C ALA A 133 -5.04 4.81 6.67
N ILE A 134 -5.09 5.53 5.55
CA ILE A 134 -6.08 5.26 4.48
C ILE A 134 -5.79 3.96 3.72
N SER A 135 -4.55 3.47 3.77
CA SER A 135 -4.13 2.22 3.10
C SER A 135 -4.23 1.00 4.00
N ALA A 136 -4.56 1.17 5.29
CA ALA A 136 -4.72 0.07 6.22
C ALA A 136 -5.90 -0.82 5.81
N PRO A 137 -5.77 -2.16 5.95
CA PRO A 137 -6.81 -3.12 5.58
C PRO A 137 -8.05 -3.05 6.46
#